data_AF-A0A1Q6EH86-F1
#
_entry.id   AF-A0A1Q6EH86-F1
#
_cell.length_a   1.000
_cell.length_b   1.000
_cell.length_c   1.000
_cell.angle_alpha   90.00
_cell.angle_beta   90.00
_cell.angle_gamma   90.00
#
_symmetry.space_group_name_H-M   'P 1'
#
loop_
_entity.id
_entity.type
_entity.pdbx_description
1 polymer ?
#
loop_
_entity_poly.entity_id
_entity_poly.type
_entity_poly.pdbx_seq_one_letter_code
_entity_poly.pdbx_strand_id
1 'polypeptide(L)'
;MKTIISTPEVVTAEQIVARLNEAGIDAQMLEDKSTFISASGDIFNYSIIVNDCDVDAANKIVSGYQAESKECAVKPWCPECGSEDVSETIIRRKRGSLFFLILAPFMLAIGFFSPNFFCWLFSVGAFLFIIQYFIGYSIHRYKCNKCHHVFKRY
;
A
#
# COMPACT_ATOMS: atom_id res chain seq x y z
N MET A 1 -19.39 0.21 -25.12
CA MET A 1 -17.94 0.40 -24.93
C MET A 1 -17.73 0.85 -23.49
N LYS A 2 -16.86 0.17 -22.75
CA LYS A 2 -16.66 0.40 -21.32
C LYS A 2 -15.17 0.47 -20.98
N THR A 3 -14.83 1.40 -20.10
CA THR A 3 -13.47 1.56 -19.58
C THR A 3 -13.15 0.45 -18.58
N ILE A 4 -12.01 -0.18 -18.76
CA ILE A 4 -11.57 -1.31 -17.92
C ILE A 4 -10.55 -0.83 -16.89
N ILE A 5 -9.58 -0.03 -17.33
CA ILE A 5 -8.49 0.45 -16.50
C ILE A 5 -8.02 1.82 -17.00
N SER A 6 -7.55 2.64 -16.06
CA SER A 6 -6.89 3.91 -16.33
C SER A 6 -5.49 3.86 -15.73
N THR A 7 -4.48 4.22 -16.51
CA THR A 7 -3.08 4.21 -16.05
C THR A 7 -2.38 5.47 -16.52
N PRO A 8 -1.57 6.13 -15.66
CA PRO A 8 -0.85 7.36 -16.05
C PRO A 8 0.39 7.08 -16.92
N GLU A 9 0.80 5.82 -17.06
CA GLU A 9 2.01 5.43 -17.77
C GLU A 9 1.68 4.81 -19.15
N VAL A 10 2.09 5.51 -20.22
CA VAL A 10 1.84 5.11 -21.63
C VAL A 10 2.28 3.68 -21.90
N VAL A 11 3.50 3.34 -21.48
CA VAL A 11 4.13 2.04 -21.78
C VAL A 11 3.30 0.89 -21.24
N THR A 12 2.76 1.05 -20.02
CA THR A 12 1.90 0.04 -19.42
C THR A 12 0.56 -0.08 -20.15
N ALA A 13 0.00 1.04 -20.61
CA ALA A 13 -1.25 1.06 -21.36
C ALA A 13 -1.11 0.36 -22.72
N GLU A 14 -0.04 0.66 -23.47
CA GLU A 14 0.26 0.02 -24.75
C GLU A 14 0.48 -1.49 -24.60
N GLN A 15 1.18 -1.93 -23.55
CA GLN A 15 1.37 -3.35 -23.27
C GLN A 15 0.04 -4.07 -22.98
N ILE A 16 -0.85 -3.45 -22.21
CA ILE A 16 -2.17 -4.02 -21.92
C ILE A 16 -3.02 -4.13 -23.20
N VAL A 17 -3.01 -3.09 -24.05
CA VAL A 17 -3.72 -3.10 -25.33
C VAL A 17 -3.16 -4.19 -26.26
N ALA A 18 -1.84 -4.32 -26.36
CA ALA A 18 -1.21 -5.38 -27.17
C ALA A 18 -1.65 -6.78 -26.72
N ARG A 19 -1.71 -7.03 -25.40
CA ARG A 19 -2.17 -8.31 -24.84
C ARG A 19 -3.64 -8.59 -25.08
N LEU A 20 -4.50 -7.56 -25.02
CA LEU A 20 -5.92 -7.71 -25.33
C LEU A 20 -6.12 -8.05 -26.82
N ASN A 21 -5.37 -7.39 -27.70
CA ASN A 21 -5.38 -7.67 -29.13
C ASN A 21 -4.85 -9.07 -29.45
N GLU A 22 -3.79 -9.55 -28.78
CA GLU A 22 -3.29 -10.93 -28.89
C GLU A 22 -4.36 -11.96 -28.51
N ALA A 23 -5.21 -11.63 -27.53
CA ALA A 23 -6.34 -12.47 -27.11
C ALA A 23 -7.57 -12.35 -28.02
N GLY A 24 -7.50 -11.55 -29.09
CA GLY A 24 -8.59 -11.32 -30.04
C GLY A 24 -9.66 -10.33 -29.55
N ILE A 25 -9.37 -9.56 -28.50
CA ILE A 25 -10.26 -8.54 -27.94
C ILE A 25 -9.85 -7.18 -28.50
N ASP A 26 -10.76 -6.52 -29.24
CA ASP A 26 -10.51 -5.19 -29.79
C ASP A 26 -10.51 -4.15 -28.65
N ALA A 27 -9.33 -3.62 -28.34
CA ALA A 27 -9.12 -2.65 -27.26
C ALA A 27 -8.60 -1.32 -27.83
N GLN A 28 -9.21 -0.22 -27.40
CA GLN A 28 -8.82 1.13 -27.79
C GLN A 28 -8.23 1.88 -26.59
N MET A 29 -7.15 2.62 -26.83
CA MET A 29 -6.56 3.53 -25.85
C MET A 29 -7.10 4.94 -26.10
N LEU A 30 -7.66 5.56 -25.06
CA LEU A 30 -8.11 6.95 -25.08
C LEU A 30 -7.21 7.78 -24.17
N GLU A 31 -6.73 8.91 -24.69
CA GLU A 31 -5.94 9.87 -23.91
C GLU A 31 -6.88 10.86 -23.21
N ASP A 32 -7.00 10.73 -21.90
CA ASP A 32 -7.76 11.63 -21.06
C ASP A 32 -6.81 12.62 -20.38
N LYS A 33 -6.93 13.90 -20.72
CA LYS A 33 -6.19 14.96 -20.03
C LYS A 33 -6.69 15.03 -18.59
N SER A 34 -5.81 14.76 -17.62
CA SER A 34 -6.21 14.84 -16.22
C SER A 34 -6.43 16.30 -15.82
N THR A 35 -7.34 16.52 -14.86
CA THR A 35 -7.61 17.85 -14.29
C THR A 35 -6.50 18.36 -13.37
N PHE A 36 -5.46 17.55 -13.13
CA PHE A 36 -4.33 17.89 -12.26
C PHE A 36 -3.13 18.34 -13.09
N ILE A 37 -2.65 19.56 -12.80
CA ILE A 37 -1.45 20.13 -13.43
C ILE A 37 -0.27 19.86 -12.49
N SER A 38 0.78 19.22 -13.01
CA SER A 38 2.03 19.02 -12.26
C SER A 38 3.05 20.12 -12.57
N ALA A 39 4.08 20.25 -11.73
CA ALA A 39 5.19 21.17 -11.98
C ALA A 39 5.96 20.87 -13.29
N SER A 40 5.81 19.65 -13.83
CA SER A 40 6.39 19.19 -15.09
C SER A 40 5.45 19.33 -16.30
N GLY A 41 4.23 19.83 -16.12
CA GLY A 41 3.24 20.00 -17.20
C GLY A 41 1.96 19.21 -16.99
N ASP A 42 1.20 19.06 -18.08
CA ASP A 42 -0.06 18.33 -18.12
C ASP A 42 0.17 16.84 -17.83
N ILE A 43 -0.59 16.28 -16.88
CA ILE A 43 -0.61 14.83 -16.64
C ILE A 43 -1.69 14.23 -17.55
N PHE A 44 -1.30 13.28 -18.39
CA PHE A 44 -2.22 12.50 -19.22
C PHE A 44 -2.51 11.16 -18.54
N ASN A 45 -3.79 10.77 -18.54
CA ASN A 45 -4.21 9.42 -18.15
C ASN A 45 -4.64 8.68 -19.41
N TYR A 46 -4.26 7.41 -19.51
CA TYR A 46 -4.62 6.55 -20.61
C TYR A 46 -5.71 5.60 -20.14
N SER A 47 -6.91 5.72 -20.71
CA SER A 47 -8.04 4.86 -20.42
C SER A 47 -8.18 3.81 -21.52
N ILE A 48 -8.28 2.53 -21.12
CA ILE A 48 -8.42 1.41 -22.06
C ILE A 48 -9.89 1.02 -22.12
N ILE A 49 -10.45 1.07 -23.32
CA ILE A 49 -11.87 0.88 -23.60
C ILE A 49 -12.05 -0.37 -24.46
N VAL A 50 -13.00 -1.22 -24.08
CA VAL A 50 -13.35 -2.45 -24.79
C VAL A 50 -14.85 -2.54 -25.01
N ASN A 51 -15.28 -3.37 -25.96
CA ASN A 51 -16.69 -3.67 -26.20
C ASN A 51 -17.36 -4.31 -24.99
N ASP A 52 -18.66 -4.03 -24.79
CA ASP A 52 -19.38 -4.43 -23.58
C ASP A 52 -19.48 -5.95 -23.42
N CYS A 53 -19.44 -6.69 -24.53
CA CYS A 53 -19.47 -8.16 -24.55
C CYS A 53 -18.18 -8.79 -24.03
N ASP A 54 -17.04 -8.11 -24.17
CA ASP A 54 -15.70 -8.67 -23.88
C ASP A 54 -15.10 -8.15 -22.57
N VAL A 55 -15.84 -7.31 -21.83
CA VAL A 55 -15.40 -6.68 -20.58
C VAL A 55 -14.94 -7.71 -19.55
N ASP A 56 -15.68 -8.80 -19.39
CA ASP A 56 -15.36 -9.81 -18.37
C ASP A 56 -14.11 -10.64 -18.75
N ALA A 57 -13.91 -10.89 -20.04
CA ALA A 57 -12.72 -11.56 -20.55
C ALA A 57 -11.49 -10.65 -20.41
N ALA A 58 -11.63 -9.38 -20.77
CA ALA A 58 -10.59 -8.38 -20.65
C ALA A 58 -10.17 -8.16 -19.18
N ASN A 59 -11.13 -8.07 -18.26
CA ASN A 59 -10.87 -7.96 -16.82
C ASN A 59 -10.03 -9.14 -16.29
N LYS A 60 -10.32 -10.37 -16.73
CA LYS A 60 -9.55 -11.55 -16.32
C LYS A 60 -8.10 -11.46 -16.78
N ILE A 61 -7.88 -11.08 -18.04
CA ILE A 61 -6.52 -10.94 -18.62
C ILE A 61 -5.74 -9.83 -17.89
N VAL A 62 -6.35 -8.67 -17.68
CA VAL A 62 -5.72 -7.54 -16.98
C VAL A 62 -5.39 -7.92 -15.54
N SER A 63 -6.28 -8.63 -14.85
CA SER A 63 -6.04 -9.06 -13.47
C SER A 63 -4.89 -10.08 -13.37
N GLY A 64 -4.77 -10.99 -14.34
CA GLY A 64 -3.62 -11.90 -14.45
C GLY A 64 -2.31 -11.17 -14.69
N TYR A 65 -2.30 -10.20 -15.61
CA TYR A 65 -1.12 -9.37 -15.87
C TYR A 65 -0.70 -8.55 -14.65
N GLN A 66 -1.63 -7.98 -13.91
CA GLN A 66 -1.32 -7.26 -12.66
C GLN A 66 -0.76 -8.19 -11.57
N ALA A 67 -1.19 -9.45 -11.52
CA ALA A 67 -0.64 -10.43 -10.59
C ALA A 67 0.80 -10.80 -10.97
N GLU A 68 1.06 -11.07 -12.24
CA GLU A 68 2.40 -11.38 -12.77
C GLU A 68 3.35 -10.18 -12.62
N SER A 69 2.87 -8.97 -12.91
CA SER A 69 3.61 -7.72 -12.70
C SER A 69 3.97 -7.50 -11.23
N LYS A 70 3.10 -7.89 -10.28
CA LYS A 70 3.41 -7.84 -8.84
C LYS A 70 4.47 -8.87 -8.42
N GLU A 71 4.50 -10.04 -9.05
CA GLU A 71 5.55 -11.03 -8.82
C GLU A 71 6.89 -10.58 -9.42
N CYS A 72 6.86 -9.90 -10.57
CA CYS A 72 8.00 -9.24 -11.20
C CYS A 72 8.31 -7.85 -10.63
N ALA A 73 7.57 -7.39 -9.61
CA ALA A 73 7.85 -6.10 -8.99
C ALA A 73 9.27 -6.14 -8.44
N VAL A 74 10.14 -5.29 -9.02
CA VAL A 74 11.59 -5.24 -8.78
C VAL A 74 11.87 -5.52 -7.31
N LYS A 75 12.38 -6.72 -7.02
CA LYS A 75 12.79 -7.08 -5.66
C LYS A 75 13.94 -6.15 -5.28
N PRO A 76 13.92 -5.58 -4.07
CA PRO A 76 15.01 -4.70 -3.66
C PRO A 76 16.31 -5.50 -3.58
N TRP A 77 17.38 -4.91 -4.10
CA TRP A 77 18.73 -5.43 -4.00
C TRP A 77 19.29 -5.13 -2.61
N CYS A 78 20.14 -6.02 -2.10
CA CYS A 78 20.81 -5.78 -0.83
C CYS A 78 21.85 -4.66 -0.97
N PRO A 79 21.82 -3.60 -0.14
CA PRO A 79 22.77 -2.49 -0.25
C PRO A 79 24.21 -2.86 0.15
N GLU A 80 24.41 -3.92 0.92
CA GLU A 80 25.76 -4.34 1.36
C GLU A 80 26.45 -5.28 0.35
N CYS A 81 25.72 -6.27 -0.16
CA CYS A 81 26.31 -7.34 -0.99
C CYS A 81 25.79 -7.37 -2.43
N GLY A 82 24.86 -6.49 -2.80
CA GLY A 82 24.29 -6.41 -4.15
C GLY A 82 23.42 -7.60 -4.54
N SER A 83 23.13 -8.54 -3.64
CA SER A 83 22.34 -9.72 -3.97
C SER A 83 20.86 -9.41 -4.15
N GLU A 84 20.22 -10.03 -5.14
CA GLU A 84 18.76 -9.99 -5.36
C GLU A 84 17.99 -11.01 -4.50
N ASP A 85 18.71 -11.91 -3.83
CA ASP A 85 18.11 -12.94 -2.96
C ASP A 85 17.72 -12.33 -1.60
N VAL A 86 16.55 -11.69 -1.60
CA VAL A 86 16.02 -10.93 -0.48
C VAL A 86 14.61 -11.43 -0.14
N SER A 87 14.39 -11.75 1.13
CA SER A 87 13.10 -12.16 1.68
C SER A 87 12.43 -11.02 2.44
N GLU A 88 11.11 -10.91 2.35
CA GLU A 88 10.35 -9.98 3.18
C GLU A 88 10.21 -10.53 4.60
N THR A 89 10.52 -9.69 5.58
CA THR A 89 10.45 -10.01 7.01
C THR A 89 9.59 -8.97 7.72
N ILE A 90 8.52 -9.44 8.38
CA ILE A 90 7.65 -8.57 9.15
C ILE A 90 8.21 -8.49 10.57
N ILE A 91 8.84 -7.36 10.90
CA ILE A 91 9.31 -7.13 12.26
C ILE A 91 8.20 -6.44 13.04
N ARG A 92 7.66 -7.12 14.05
CA ARG A 92 6.73 -6.52 15.01
C ARG A 92 7.54 -5.70 16.01
N ARG A 93 7.48 -4.37 15.91
CA ARG A 93 8.01 -3.49 16.96
C ARG A 93 6.90 -3.08 17.90
N LYS A 94 7.17 -3.15 19.21
CA LYS A 94 6.34 -2.47 20.21
C LYS A 94 6.42 -0.97 19.93
N ARG A 95 5.29 -0.27 19.95
CA ARG A 95 5.24 1.19 19.76
C ARG A 95 5.94 1.95 20.89
N GLY A 96 6.29 1.25 21.97
CA GLY A 96 7.59 1.37 22.62
C GLY A 96 7.94 2.74 23.16
N SER A 97 6.97 3.56 23.52
CA SER A 97 7.20 4.67 24.44
C SER A 97 6.64 4.26 25.80
N LEU A 98 7.54 3.96 26.73
CA LEU A 98 7.23 3.75 28.16
C LEU A 98 6.37 4.89 28.73
N PHE A 99 6.44 6.06 28.11
CA PHE A 99 5.60 7.22 28.39
C PHE A 99 4.11 6.88 28.49
N PHE A 100 3.54 6.08 27.57
CA PHE A 100 2.11 5.76 27.60
C PHE A 100 1.71 4.86 28.78
N LEU A 101 2.64 4.01 29.22
CA LEU A 101 2.45 3.14 30.38
C LEU A 101 2.54 3.95 31.69
N ILE A 102 3.39 4.98 31.70
CA ILE A 102 3.52 5.91 32.84
C ILE A 102 2.33 6.87 32.89
N LEU A 103 1.81 7.35 31.76
CA LEU A 103 0.72 8.34 31.71
C LEU A 103 -0.64 7.75 32.15
N ALA A 104 -0.88 6.47 31.89
CA ALA A 104 -2.13 5.79 32.22
C ALA A 104 -2.52 5.85 33.72
N PRO A 105 -1.63 5.55 34.70
CA PRO A 105 -1.95 5.68 36.13
C PRO A 105 -2.20 7.13 36.56
N PHE A 106 -1.55 8.13 35.95
CA PHE A 106 -1.84 9.54 36.22
C PHE A 106 -3.27 9.90 35.78
N MET A 107 -3.70 9.45 34.61
CA MET A 107 -5.08 9.68 34.13
C MET A 107 -6.11 8.98 35.02
N LEU A 108 -5.83 7.77 35.50
CA LEU A 108 -6.70 7.08 36.45
C LEU A 108 -6.80 7.81 37.80
N ALA A 109 -5.68 8.32 38.31
CA ALA A 109 -5.67 9.10 39.54
C ALA A 109 -6.49 10.40 39.41
N ILE A 110 -6.35 11.13 38.30
CA ILE A 110 -7.14 12.35 38.02
C ILE A 110 -8.63 12.00 37.89
N GLY A 111 -8.96 10.90 37.20
CA GLY A 111 -10.33 10.41 37.06
C GLY A 111 -10.99 10.11 38.41
N PHE A 112 -10.24 9.53 39.36
CA PHE A 112 -10.73 9.20 40.71
C PHE A 112 -11.13 10.44 41.52
N PHE A 113 -10.38 11.55 41.39
CA PHE A 113 -10.70 12.82 42.06
C PHE A 113 -11.72 13.68 41.30
N SER A 114 -12.10 13.29 40.08
CA SER A 114 -13.03 14.06 39.24
C SER A 114 -14.50 13.78 39.59
N PRO A 115 -15.41 14.76 39.39
CA PRO A 115 -16.84 14.52 39.49
C PRO A 115 -17.26 13.34 38.59
N ASN A 116 -18.20 12.51 39.04
CA ASN A 116 -18.62 11.25 38.39
C ASN A 116 -18.82 11.32 36.87
N PHE A 117 -19.21 12.48 36.33
CA PHE A 117 -19.38 12.69 34.89
C PHE A 117 -18.08 12.56 34.07
N PHE A 118 -16.93 12.94 34.63
CA PHE A 118 -15.64 12.92 33.93
C PHE A 118 -14.82 11.64 34.18
N CYS A 119 -15.12 10.89 35.25
CA CYS A 119 -14.39 9.67 35.63
C CYS A 119 -14.38 8.61 34.51
N TRP A 120 -15.50 8.45 33.80
CA TRP A 120 -15.59 7.54 32.65
C TRP A 120 -14.65 7.95 31.51
N LEU A 121 -14.56 9.24 31.21
CA LEU A 121 -13.73 9.77 30.11
C LEU A 121 -12.24 9.54 30.38
N PHE A 122 -11.79 9.74 31.62
CA PHE A 122 -10.42 9.46 32.05
C PHE A 122 -10.11 7.95 32.08
N SER A 123 -11.07 7.13 32.52
CA SER A 123 -10.92 5.67 32.55
C SER A 123 -10.81 5.06 31.16
N VAL A 124 -11.66 5.48 30.22
CA VAL A 124 -11.61 5.07 28.80
C VAL A 124 -10.30 5.52 28.17
N GLY A 125 -9.88 6.78 28.41
CA GLY A 125 -8.61 7.30 27.92
C GLY A 125 -7.40 6.48 28.41
N ALA A 126 -7.34 6.16 29.70
CA ALA A 126 -6.28 5.34 30.28
C ALA A 126 -6.22 3.94 29.64
N PHE A 127 -7.38 3.30 29.43
CA PHE A 127 -7.46 2.01 28.74
C PHE A 127 -6.96 2.08 27.30
N LEU A 128 -7.33 3.12 26.54
CA LEU A 128 -6.85 3.32 25.18
C LEU A 128 -5.33 3.47 25.11
N PHE A 129 -4.72 4.18 26.07
CA PHE A 129 -3.26 4.29 26.15
C PHE A 129 -2.57 2.96 26.43
N ILE A 130 -3.15 2.13 27.31
CA ILE A 130 -2.65 0.78 27.60
C ILE A 130 -2.76 -0.10 26.34
N ILE A 131 -3.92 -0.10 25.68
CA ILE A 131 -4.14 -0.86 24.44
C ILE A 131 -3.16 -0.40 23.36
N GLN A 132 -2.96 0.91 23.18
CA GLN A 132 -2.03 1.47 22.20
C GLN A 132 -0.57 1.06 22.46
N TYR A 133 -0.19 0.83 23.72
CA TYR A 133 1.13 0.29 24.07
C TYR A 133 1.31 -1.16 23.60
N PHE A 134 0.27 -1.99 23.74
CA PHE A 134 0.30 -3.39 23.32
C PHE A 134 0.11 -3.61 21.82
N ILE A 135 -0.63 -2.71 21.15
CA ILE A 135 -0.74 -2.69 19.68
C ILE A 135 0.60 -2.22 19.12
N GLY A 136 1.53 -3.16 18.98
CA GLY A 136 2.74 -2.99 18.20
C GLY A 136 2.41 -2.71 16.75
N TYR A 137 3.30 -2.02 16.06
CA TYR A 137 3.18 -1.81 14.61
C TYR A 137 4.09 -2.80 13.90
N SER A 138 3.57 -3.40 12.82
CA SER A 138 4.36 -4.22 11.91
C SER A 138 5.11 -3.31 10.97
N ILE A 139 6.43 -3.44 10.93
CA ILE A 139 7.27 -2.79 9.93
C ILE A 139 7.66 -3.84 8.91
N HIS A 140 7.31 -3.60 7.65
CA HIS A 140 7.84 -4.36 6.52
C HIS A 140 9.34 -4.04 6.39
N ARG A 141 10.18 -5.06 6.57
CA ARG A 141 11.62 -4.97 6.35
C ARG A 141 12.06 -6.08 5.40
N TYR A 142 13.18 -5.87 4.73
CA TYR A 142 13.76 -6.84 3.83
C TYR A 142 15.00 -7.44 4.48
N LYS A 143 15.17 -8.76 4.39
CA LYS A 143 16.34 -9.49 4.88
C LYS A 143 17.04 -10.14 3.69
N CYS A 144 18.34 -9.88 3.54
CA CYS A 144 19.15 -10.58 2.55
C CYS A 144 19.40 -12.02 3.01
N ASN A 145 19.22 -13.00 2.13
CA ASN A 145 19.48 -14.40 2.44
C ASN A 145 20.97 -14.75 2.40
N LYS A 146 21.80 -13.98 1.68
CA LYS A 146 23.25 -14.18 1.57
C LYS A 146 24.05 -13.60 2.74
N CYS A 147 23.83 -12.32 3.08
CA CYS A 147 24.59 -11.64 4.16
C CYS A 147 23.78 -11.46 5.46
N HIS A 148 22.50 -11.86 5.48
CA HIS A 148 21.59 -11.72 6.63
C HIS A 148 21.33 -10.29 7.11
N HIS A 149 21.79 -9.27 6.38
CA HIS A 149 21.52 -7.87 6.68
C HIS A 149 20.03 -7.52 6.49
N VAL A 150 19.50 -6.72 7.42
CA VAL A 150 18.09 -6.30 7.45
C VAL A 150 17.97 -4.81 7.15
N PHE A 151 17.29 -4.47 6.07
CA PHE A 151 17.18 -3.09 5.57
C PHE A 151 15.73 -2.70 5.25
N LYS A 152 15.52 -1.39 5.05
CA LYS A 152 14.24 -0.82 4.62
C LYS A 152 14.36 -0.43 3.14
N ARG A 153 13.32 -0.69 2.34
CA ARG A 153 13.21 -0.15 0.98
C ARG A 153 12.86 1.34 1.12
N TYR A 154 13.75 2.22 0.67
CA TYR A 154 13.50 3.66 0.58
C TYR A 154 12.69 3.97 -0.66
#